data_AF-A0A7C5T1G8-F1
#
_entry.id   AF-A0A7C5T1G8-F1
#
_cell.length_a   1.000
_cell.length_b   1.000
_cell.length_c   1.000
_cell.angle_alpha   90.00
_cell.angle_beta   90.00
_cell.angle_gamma   90.00
#
_symmetry.space_group_name_H-M   'P 1'
#
loop_
_entity.id
_entity.type
_entity.pdbx_description
1 polymer ?
#
loop_
_entity_poly.entity_id
_entity_poly.type
_entity_poly.pdbx_seq_one_letter_code
_entity_poly.pdbx_strand_id
1 'polypeptide(L)'
;MLRFRRFFFSQRALDFGNSVLMEAAEKAKVIVVDEVGPLELSGRGFAPGLRACREAQAFLILTVRPHLLSPVKKWLSLENAEVFSLQGEE
;
A
#
# COMPACT_ATOMS: atom_id res chain seq x y z
N MET A 1 17.92 -8.73 4.73
CA MET A 1 17.27 -7.75 5.63
C MET A 1 17.37 -6.39 4.98
N LEU A 2 16.26 -5.65 4.90
CA LEU A 2 16.22 -4.34 4.26
C LEU A 2 16.27 -3.24 5.32
N ARG A 3 17.22 -2.31 5.23
CA ARG A 3 17.27 -1.12 6.09
C ARG A 3 16.63 0.06 5.38
N PHE A 4 15.70 0.75 6.06
CA PHE A 4 15.10 2.00 5.60
C PHE A 4 15.09 3.02 6.72
N ARG A 5 15.89 4.09 6.57
CA ARG A 5 16.17 5.05 7.66
C ARG A 5 16.62 4.30 8.92
N ARG A 6 15.90 4.46 10.03
CA ARG A 6 16.16 3.79 11.32
C ARG A 6 15.51 2.40 11.46
N PHE A 7 14.72 1.96 10.49
CA PHE A 7 13.94 0.73 10.57
C PHE A 7 14.59 -0.41 9.77
N PHE A 8 14.34 -1.64 10.21
CA PHE A 8 14.80 -2.86 9.58
C PHE A 8 13.60 -3.75 9.25
N PHE A 9 13.58 -4.28 8.04
CA PHE A 9 12.51 -5.11 7.52
C PHE A 9 13.06 -6.49 7.14
N SER A 10 12.30 -7.53 7.48
CA SER A 10 12.58 -8.88 7.03
C SER A 10 12.29 -8.96 5.52
N GLN A 11 13.30 -9.28 4.72
CA GLN A 11 13.12 -9.45 3.28
C GLN A 11 12.12 -10.56 2.99
N ARG A 12 12.25 -11.69 3.70
CA ARG A 12 11.32 -12.82 3.59
C ARG A 12 9.86 -12.44 3.88
N ALA A 13 9.63 -11.56 4.86
CA ALA A 13 8.27 -11.10 5.17
C ALA A 13 7.72 -10.17 4.09
N LEU A 14 8.57 -9.30 3.52
CA LEU A 14 8.19 -8.45 2.39
C LEU A 14 7.88 -9.28 1.15
N ASP A 15 8.70 -10.28 0.85
CA ASP A 15 8.50 -11.18 -0.29
C ASP A 15 7.18 -11.95 -0.14
N PHE A 16 6.93 -12.49 1.06
CA PHE A 16 5.66 -13.15 1.38
C PHE A 16 4.47 -12.20 1.23
N GLY A 17 4.49 -11.00 1.84
CA GLY A 17 3.40 -10.05 1.72
C GLY A 17 3.13 -9.61 0.28
N ASN A 18 4.17 -9.41 -0.53
CA ASN A 18 3.99 -9.13 -1.96
C ASN A 18 3.34 -10.31 -2.69
N SER A 19 3.69 -11.56 -2.39
CA SER A 19 3.03 -12.73 -3.01
C SER A 19 1.53 -12.79 -2.67
N VAL A 20 1.15 -12.48 -1.43
CA VAL A 20 -0.25 -12.41 -1.00
C VAL A 20 -1.00 -11.28 -1.71
N LEU A 21 -0.39 -10.10 -1.86
CA LEU A 21 -0.99 -8.98 -2.60
C LEU A 21 -1.18 -9.30 -4.09
N MET A 22 -0.21 -10.00 -4.70
CA MET A 22 -0.32 -10.47 -6.09
C MET A 22 -1.47 -11.46 -6.26
N GLU A 23 -1.59 -12.44 -5.36
CA GLU A 23 -2.72 -13.38 -5.37
C GLU A 23 -4.06 -12.65 -5.16
N ALA A 24 -4.10 -11.69 -4.24
CA ALA A 24 -5.30 -10.90 -3.98
C ALA A 24 -5.69 -10.05 -5.20
N ALA A 25 -4.72 -9.50 -5.95
CA ALA A 25 -4.97 -8.76 -7.17
C ALA A 25 -5.70 -9.60 -8.24
N GLU A 26 -5.48 -10.92 -8.27
CA GLU A 26 -6.14 -11.83 -9.21
C GLU A 26 -7.52 -12.30 -8.74
N LYS A 27 -7.68 -12.53 -7.42
CA LYS A 27 -8.82 -13.30 -6.88
C LYS A 27 -9.76 -12.52 -5.98
N ALA A 28 -9.28 -11.46 -5.33
CA ALA A 28 -10.04 -10.74 -4.33
C ALA A 28 -11.05 -9.79 -4.97
N LYS A 29 -12.20 -9.62 -4.31
CA LYS A 29 -13.17 -8.57 -4.66
C LYS A 29 -12.87 -7.26 -3.94
N VAL A 30 -12.24 -7.33 -2.77
CA VAL A 30 -11.86 -6.18 -1.94
C VAL A 30 -10.45 -6.43 -1.41
N ILE A 31 -9.60 -5.43 -1.48
CA ILE A 31 -8.23 -5.45 -0.97
C ILE A 31 -8.09 -4.28 -0.01
N VAL A 32 -7.68 -4.56 1.22
CA VAL A 32 -7.42 -3.54 2.24
C VAL A 32 -5.94 -3.60 2.58
N VAL A 33 -5.23 -2.48 2.42
CA VAL A 33 -3.83 -2.36 2.84
C VAL A 33 -3.72 -1.24 3.86
N ASP A 34 -3.27 -1.62 5.06
CA ASP A 34 -3.04 -0.69 6.14
C ASP A 34 -1.65 -0.03 6.01
N GLU A 35 -1.62 1.29 6.17
CA GLU A 35 -0.47 2.18 6.23
C GLU A 35 0.48 2.07 5.01
N VAL A 36 0.07 2.66 3.88
CA VAL A 36 0.98 2.89 2.74
C VAL A 36 1.90 4.07 3.05
N GLY A 37 3.21 3.86 2.95
CA GLY A 37 4.19 4.76 3.52
C GLY A 37 5.43 5.07 2.68
N PRO A 38 6.44 5.71 3.29
CA PRO A 38 7.66 6.13 2.61
C PRO A 38 8.49 4.98 2.03
N LEU A 39 8.33 3.76 2.54
CA LEU A 39 9.05 2.59 2.00
C LEU A 39 8.51 2.24 0.61
N GLU A 40 7.19 2.14 0.48
CA GLU A 40 6.45 1.86 -0.76
C GLU A 40 6.66 2.98 -1.79
N LEU A 41 6.58 4.23 -1.34
CA LEU A 41 6.89 5.40 -2.17
C LEU A 41 8.32 5.40 -2.73
N SER A 42 9.26 4.68 -2.09
CA SER A 42 10.63 4.49 -2.60
C SER A 42 10.76 3.33 -3.60
N GLY A 43 9.66 2.71 -3.99
CA GLY A 43 9.64 1.52 -4.87
C GLY A 43 10.03 0.22 -4.16
N ARG A 44 10.06 0.21 -2.82
CA ARG A 44 10.43 -0.95 -1.99
C ARG A 44 9.25 -1.42 -1.14
N GLY A 45 9.47 -2.34 -0.21
CA GLY A 45 8.41 -2.81 0.67
C GLY A 45 7.33 -3.54 -0.12
N PHE A 46 6.07 -3.14 0.06
CA PHE A 46 4.93 -3.71 -0.69
C PHE A 46 4.64 -3.01 -2.01
N ALA A 47 5.54 -2.14 -2.51
CA ALA A 47 5.33 -1.41 -3.76
C ALA A 47 4.96 -2.31 -4.97
N PRO A 48 5.62 -3.47 -5.22
CA PRO A 48 5.22 -4.33 -6.32
C PRO A 48 3.78 -4.85 -6.20
N GLY A 49 3.40 -5.36 -5.03
CA GLY A 49 2.06 -5.86 -4.75
C GLY A 49 1.00 -4.77 -4.85
N LEU A 50 1.26 -3.59 -4.29
CA LEU A 50 0.34 -2.45 -4.37
C LEU A 50 0.08 -1.98 -5.80
N ARG A 51 1.11 -2.02 -6.67
CA ARG A 51 0.92 -1.72 -8.10
C ARG A 51 0.03 -2.77 -8.78
N ALA A 52 0.18 -4.05 -8.46
CA ALA A 52 -0.70 -5.08 -8.98
C ALA A 52 -2.14 -4.91 -8.47
N CYS A 53 -2.33 -4.64 -7.17
CA CYS A 53 -3.65 -4.38 -6.60
C CYS A 53 -4.33 -3.15 -7.20
N ARG A 54 -3.55 -2.13 -7.61
CA ARG A 54 -4.08 -0.94 -8.29
C ARG A 54 -4.69 -1.24 -9.66
N GLU A 55 -4.11 -2.18 -10.41
CA GLU A 55 -4.58 -2.59 -11.74
C GLU A 55 -5.65 -3.69 -11.69
N ALA A 56 -5.92 -4.24 -10.50
CA ALA A 56 -6.92 -5.28 -10.31
C ALA A 56 -8.34 -4.75 -10.48
N GLN A 57 -9.29 -5.66 -10.75
CA GLN A 57 -10.73 -5.36 -10.72
C GLN A 57 -11.31 -5.31 -9.29
N ALA A 58 -10.46 -5.41 -8.28
CA ALA A 58 -10.85 -5.37 -6.88
C ALA A 58 -11.10 -3.95 -6.38
N PHE A 59 -12.00 -3.80 -5.41
CA PHE A 59 -12.14 -2.55 -4.67
C PHE A 59 -10.95 -2.36 -3.72
N LEU A 60 -10.10 -1.38 -3.98
CA LEU A 60 -8.88 -1.13 -3.22
C LEU A 60 -9.11 -0.05 -2.14
N ILE A 61 -8.86 -0.41 -0.89
CA ILE A 61 -8.87 0.48 0.26
C ILE A 61 -7.45 0.59 0.80
N LEU A 62 -6.95 1.82 0.89
CA LEU A 62 -5.64 2.12 1.47
C LEU A 62 -5.83 3.05 2.66
N THR A 63 -5.15 2.77 3.76
CA THR A 63 -4.97 3.79 4.81
C THR A 63 -3.63 4.48 4.61
N VAL A 64 -3.64 5.80 4.78
CA VAL A 64 -2.45 6.65 4.63
C VAL A 64 -2.46 7.72 5.70
N ARG A 65 -1.28 8.10 6.19
CA ARG A 65 -1.15 9.27 7.06
C ARG A 65 -1.52 10.54 6.27
N PRO A 66 -2.20 11.53 6.88
CA PRO A 66 -2.66 12.72 6.17
C PRO A 66 -1.57 13.45 5.35
N HIS A 67 -0.36 13.57 5.90
CA HIS A 67 0.77 14.24 5.23
C HIS A 67 1.37 13.43 4.06
N LEU A 68 0.99 12.16 3.89
CA LEU A 68 1.42 11.29 2.78
C LEU A 68 0.35 11.13 1.70
N LEU A 69 -0.85 11.67 1.90
CA LEU A 69 -1.98 11.53 0.97
C LEU A 69 -1.60 11.95 -0.45
N SER A 70 -1.11 13.18 -0.64
CA SER A 70 -0.78 13.68 -1.99
C SER A 70 0.34 12.88 -2.67
N PRO A 71 1.47 12.56 -2.00
CA PRO A 71 2.48 11.65 -2.53
C PRO A 71 1.94 10.27 -2.94
N VAL A 72 1.12 9.63 -2.11
CA VAL A 72 0.56 8.29 -2.41
C VAL A 72 -0.42 8.37 -3.57
N LYS A 73 -1.32 9.38 -3.60
CA LYS A 73 -2.25 9.56 -4.71
C LYS A 73 -1.51 9.68 -6.05
N LYS A 74 -0.44 10.48 -6.08
CA LYS A 74 0.39 10.65 -7.28
C LYS A 74 1.14 9.37 -7.66
N TRP A 75 1.67 8.64 -6.67
CA TRP A 75 2.49 7.45 -6.92
C TRP A 75 1.69 6.25 -7.47
N LEU A 76 0.44 6.07 -7.02
CA LEU A 76 -0.47 5.00 -7.48
C LEU A 76 -1.50 5.48 -8.52
N SER A 77 -1.41 6.71 -9.02
CA SER A 77 -2.39 7.28 -9.95
C SER A 77 -3.84 7.10 -9.46
N LEU A 78 -4.07 7.60 -8.24
CA LEU A 78 -5.34 7.55 -7.52
C LEU A 78 -6.01 8.93 -7.52
N GLU A 79 -5.86 9.75 -8.56
CA GLU A 79 -6.35 11.12 -8.61
C GLU A 79 -7.84 11.22 -8.28
N ASN A 80 -8.62 10.26 -8.78
CA ASN A 80 -10.08 10.16 -8.61
C ASN A 80 -10.52 9.30 -7.41
N ALA A 81 -9.59 8.87 -6.55
CA ALA A 81 -9.96 8.09 -5.37
C ALA A 81 -10.72 8.94 -4.35
N GLU A 82 -11.77 8.34 -3.79
CA GLU A 82 -12.50 8.88 -2.64
C GLU A 82 -11.60 8.88 -1.40
N VAL A 83 -11.63 9.97 -0.64
CA VAL A 83 -10.80 10.15 0.56
C VAL A 83 -11.72 10.30 1.76
N PHE A 84 -11.57 9.38 2.71
CA PHE A 84 -12.29 9.41 3.98
C PHE A 84 -11.31 9.79 5.10
N SER A 85 -11.57 10.93 5.74
CA SER A 85 -10.84 11.33 6.94
C SER A 85 -11.43 10.60 8.13
N LEU A 86 -10.69 9.66 8.71
CA LEU A 86 -11.08 8.96 9.93
C LEU A 86 -10.64 9.79 11.14
N GLN A 87 -11.58 10.08 12.04
CA GLN A 87 -11.28 10.57 13.39
C GLN A 87 -11.45 9.37 14.33
N GLY A 88 -10.44 9.07 15.14
CA GLY A 88 -10.62 8.14 16.24
C GLY A 88 -11.52 8.78 17.29
N GLU A 89 -12.46 8.04 17.85
CA GLU A 89 -13.08 8.43 19.11
C GLU A 89 -11.96 8.43 20.18
N GLU A 90 -11.75 9.58 20.84
CA GLU A 90 -10.77 9.71 21.94
C GLU A 90 -11.15 8.86 23.16
#